data_AF-A0A843TAQ6-F1
#
_entry.id   AF-A0A843TAQ6-F1
#
_cell.length_a   1.000
_cell.length_b   1.000
_cell.length_c   1.000
_cell.angle_alpha   90.00
_cell.angle_beta   90.00
_cell.angle_gamma   90.00
#
_symmetry.space_group_name_H-M   'P 1'
#
loop_
_entity.id
_entity.type
_entity.pdbx_description
1 polymer ?
#
loop_
_entity_poly.entity_id
_entity_poly.type
_entity_poly.pdbx_seq_one_letter_code
_entity_poly.pdbx_strand_id
1 'polypeptide(L)'
;MLMTEKKVKLLDLENEQVAEGIVMSMDPAKIDMGRPIGIVYCEVSIHYANKPDAPLFVKDDYRFRIKDAIGSHILWFRDYVFVDEAKRTLFSG
;
A
#
# COMPACT_ATOMS: atom_id res chain seq x y z
N MET A 1 17.43 11.88 5.72
CA MET A 1 17.20 10.55 5.11
C MET A 1 16.08 10.73 4.10
N LEU A 2 16.40 10.80 2.80
CA LEU A 2 15.40 11.00 1.76
C LEU A 2 14.60 9.69 1.66
N MET A 3 13.42 9.64 2.28
CA MET A 3 12.45 8.59 2.00
C MET A 3 12.07 8.77 0.54
N THR A 4 12.66 7.96 -0.35
CA THR A 4 12.24 7.93 -1.74
C THR A 4 10.79 7.46 -1.73
N GLU A 5 9.86 8.36 -2.02
CA GLU A 5 8.43 8.11 -2.16
C GLU A 5 8.21 7.15 -3.34
N LYS A 6 8.42 5.85 -3.09
CA LYS A 6 8.21 4.82 -4.11
C LYS A 6 6.71 4.62 -4.26
N LYS A 7 6.19 5.04 -5.41
CA LYS A 7 4.84 4.70 -5.83
C LYS A 7 4.71 3.19 -5.92
N VAL A 8 3.61 2.67 -5.38
CA VAL A 8 3.31 1.24 -5.35
C VAL A 8 1.89 0.97 -5.82
N LYS A 9 1.71 -0.22 -6.37
CA LYS A 9 0.42 -0.85 -6.65
C LYS A 9 0.11 -1.84 -5.55
N LEU A 10 -1.12 -1.79 -5.06
CA LEU A 10 -1.65 -2.75 -4.10
C LEU A 10 -2.49 -3.75 -4.85
N LEU A 11 -2.19 -5.04 -4.63
CA LEU A 11 -2.96 -6.15 -5.16
C LEU A 11 -3.85 -6.78 -4.08
N ASP A 12 -4.98 -7.34 -4.48
CA ASP A 12 -5.76 -8.26 -3.66
C ASP A 12 -5.24 -9.71 -3.76
N LEU A 13 -5.94 -10.65 -3.11
CA LEU A 13 -5.58 -12.09 -3.11
C LEU A 13 -5.69 -12.75 -4.48
N GLU A 14 -6.40 -12.13 -5.42
CA GLU A 14 -6.55 -12.60 -6.81
C GLU A 14 -5.49 -11.96 -7.72
N ASN A 15 -4.53 -11.23 -7.14
CA ASN A 15 -3.50 -10.43 -7.82
C ASN A 15 -4.06 -9.30 -8.69
N GLU A 16 -5.26 -8.82 -8.37
CA GLU A 16 -5.84 -7.68 -9.08
C GLU A 16 -5.45 -6.37 -8.42
N GLN A 17 -5.10 -5.36 -9.22
CA GLN A 17 -4.78 -4.04 -8.70
C GLN A 17 -6.02 -3.37 -8.12
N VAL A 18 -6.00 -3.11 -6.81
CA VAL A 18 -7.11 -2.47 -6.10
C VAL A 18 -6.85 -0.99 -5.81
N ALA A 19 -5.59 -0.58 -5.66
CA ALA A 19 -5.21 0.78 -5.32
C ALA A 19 -3.78 1.13 -5.74
N GLU A 20 -3.49 2.43 -5.74
CA GLU A 20 -2.15 3.00 -5.85
C GLU A 20 -1.83 3.84 -4.61
N GLY A 21 -0.56 3.81 -4.21
CA GLY A 21 -0.12 4.45 -2.98
C GLY A 21 1.38 4.65 -2.88
N ILE A 22 1.83 4.95 -1.66
CA ILE A 22 3.24 5.08 -1.30
C ILE A 22 3.49 4.24 -0.05
N VAL A 23 4.60 3.51 -0.02
CA VAL A 23 5.04 2.82 1.19
C VAL A 23 5.57 3.84 2.19
N MET A 24 4.93 3.92 3.35
CA MET A 24 5.29 4.82 4.44
C MET A 24 6.26 4.14 5.41
N SER A 25 6.08 2.85 5.69
CA SER A 25 6.98 2.09 6.55
C SER A 25 6.97 0.59 6.27
N MET A 26 8.16 -0.01 6.36
CA MET A 26 8.38 -1.46 6.39
C MET A 26 9.11 -1.89 7.67
N ASP A 27 9.15 -1.03 8.70
CA ASP A 27 9.78 -1.37 9.98
C ASP A 27 8.87 -2.35 10.75
N PRO A 28 9.31 -3.60 11.00
CA PRO A 28 8.51 -4.58 11.73
C PRO A 28 8.26 -4.17 13.19
N ALA A 29 9.08 -3.30 13.77
CA ALA A 29 8.94 -2.81 15.14
C ALA A 29 8.02 -1.58 15.26
N LYS A 30 7.65 -0.95 14.14
CA LYS A 30 6.70 0.16 14.16
C LYS A 30 5.38 -0.31 14.77
N ILE A 31 4.85 0.48 15.71
CA ILE A 31 3.56 0.22 16.34
C ILE A 31 2.45 0.89 15.52
N ASP A 32 1.45 0.10 15.14
CA ASP A 32 0.21 0.55 14.51
C ASP A 32 -0.97 -0.05 15.28
N MET A 33 -1.95 0.78 15.64
CA MET A 33 -3.11 0.37 16.47
C MET A 33 -2.73 -0.43 17.74
N GLY A 34 -1.66 -0.02 18.42
CA GLY A 34 -1.22 -0.63 19.68
C GLY A 34 -0.46 -1.95 19.57
N ARG A 35 -0.15 -2.43 18.34
CA ARG A 35 0.66 -3.64 18.10
C ARG A 35 1.76 -3.41 17.06
N PRO A 36 2.88 -4.16 17.10
CA PRO A 36 3.86 -4.14 16.03
C PRO A 36 3.25 -4.54 14.69
N ILE A 37 3.61 -3.84 13.62
CA ILE A 37 3.22 -4.19 12.24
C ILE A 37 3.74 -5.59 11.88
N GLY A 38 4.94 -5.93 12.34
CA GLY A 38 5.59 -7.21 12.06
C GLY A 38 6.15 -7.31 10.65
N ILE A 39 6.68 -8.50 10.32
CA ILE A 39 7.37 -8.75 9.05
C ILE A 39 6.42 -8.96 7.86
N VAL A 40 5.14 -9.18 8.13
CA VAL A 40 4.13 -9.58 7.13
C VAL A 40 3.47 -8.37 6.47
N TYR A 41 3.37 -7.27 7.21
CA TYR A 41 2.66 -6.08 6.76
C TYR A 41 3.61 -4.90 6.53
N CYS A 42 3.18 -3.96 5.69
CA CYS A 42 3.76 -2.63 5.58
C CYS A 42 2.65 -1.58 5.70
N GLU A 43 3.05 -0.39 6.09
CA GLU A 43 2.16 0.76 6.09
C GLU A 43 2.24 1.46 4.74
N VAL A 44 1.07 1.72 4.16
CA VAL A 44 0.91 2.36 2.85
C VAL A 44 -0.10 3.49 2.94
N SER A 45 0.22 4.62 2.30
CA SER A 45 -0.72 5.72 2.08
C SER A 45 -1.46 5.47 0.77
N ILE A 46 -2.80 5.55 0.78
CA ILE A 46 -3.63 5.33 -0.41
C ILE A 46 -3.93 6.65 -1.10
N HIS A 47 -3.55 6.75 -2.38
CA HIS A 47 -3.75 7.96 -3.17
C HIS A 47 -4.85 7.79 -4.21
N TYR A 48 -5.00 6.58 -4.77
CA TYR A 48 -6.00 6.30 -5.79
C TYR A 48 -6.61 4.91 -5.60
N ALA A 49 -7.92 4.81 -5.87
CA ALA A 49 -8.68 3.57 -5.75
C ALA A 49 -9.07 3.04 -7.14
N ASN A 50 -8.36 2.03 -7.64
CA ASN A 50 -8.70 1.36 -8.90
C ASN A 50 -9.97 0.49 -8.75
N LYS A 51 -10.13 -0.14 -7.58
CA LYS A 51 -11.34 -0.88 -7.19
C LYS A 51 -11.89 -0.33 -5.86
N PRO A 52 -12.70 0.74 -5.90
CA PRO A 52 -13.16 1.45 -4.70
C PRO A 52 -13.86 0.58 -3.66
N ASP A 53 -14.58 -0.46 -4.10
CA ASP A 53 -15.33 -1.35 -3.23
C ASP A 53 -14.57 -2.61 -2.79
N ALA A 54 -13.30 -2.76 -3.21
CA ALA A 54 -12.46 -3.86 -2.75
C ALA A 54 -12.24 -3.77 -1.22
N PRO A 55 -12.23 -4.91 -0.50
CA PRO A 55 -12.08 -4.92 0.95
C PRO A 55 -10.65 -4.58 1.37
N LEU A 56 -10.49 -3.95 2.54
CA LEU A 56 -9.18 -3.82 3.18
C LEU A 56 -8.70 -5.16 3.75
N PHE A 57 -7.40 -5.42 3.69
CA PHE A 57 -6.80 -6.59 4.36
C PHE A 57 -6.91 -6.50 5.87
N VAL A 58 -6.46 -5.37 6.42
CA VAL A 58 -6.64 -5.06 7.83
C VAL A 58 -7.80 -4.08 7.93
N LYS A 59 -8.94 -4.57 8.42
CA LYS A 59 -10.09 -3.73 8.74
C LYS A 59 -9.82 -3.01 10.06
N ASP A 60 -10.19 -1.74 10.12
CA ASP A 60 -10.37 -1.03 11.38
C ASP A 60 -11.85 -0.69 11.55
N ASP A 61 -12.22 -0.19 12.73
CA ASP A 61 -13.62 0.07 13.07
C ASP A 61 -14.31 1.12 12.18
N TYR A 62 -13.53 1.89 11.40
CA TYR A 62 -14.01 3.02 10.61
C TYR A 62 -13.95 2.76 9.09
N ARG A 63 -13.11 1.82 8.63
CA ARG A 63 -12.82 1.62 7.21
C ARG A 63 -12.87 0.15 6.83
N PHE A 64 -13.65 -0.14 5.78
CA PHE A 64 -13.84 -1.51 5.29
C PHE A 64 -13.45 -1.69 3.83
N ARG A 65 -13.44 -0.60 3.05
CA ARG A 65 -13.17 -0.63 1.61
C ARG A 65 -12.06 0.35 1.23
N ILE A 66 -11.43 0.14 0.08
CA ILE A 66 -10.35 0.99 -0.43
C ILE A 66 -10.77 2.47 -0.53
N LYS A 67 -12.01 2.77 -0.95
CA LYS A 67 -12.51 4.15 -1.06
C LYS A 67 -12.49 4.91 0.28
N ASP A 68 -12.67 4.19 1.38
CA ASP A 68 -12.68 4.77 2.74
C ASP A 68 -11.25 5.02 3.24
N ALA A 69 -10.25 4.45 2.58
CA ALA A 69 -8.84 4.57 2.92
C ALA A 69 -8.09 5.66 2.14
N ILE A 70 -8.72 6.29 1.14
CA ILE A 70 -8.09 7.35 0.33
C ILE A 70 -7.66 8.52 1.23
N GLY A 71 -6.42 8.98 1.06
CA GLY A 71 -5.83 10.06 1.86
C GLY A 71 -5.42 9.64 3.27
N SER A 72 -5.51 8.34 3.58
CA SER A 72 -5.16 7.77 4.89
C SER A 72 -4.11 6.66 4.74
N HIS A 73 -3.56 6.25 5.88
CA HIS A 73 -2.62 5.12 5.94
C HIS A 73 -3.36 3.85 6.35
N ILE A 74 -2.97 2.74 5.73
CA ILE A 74 -3.47 1.39 6.05
C ILE A 74 -2.30 0.40 6.11
N LEU A 75 -2.56 -0.75 6.71
CA LEU A 75 -1.66 -1.89 6.61
C LEU A 75 -2.04 -2.75 5.41
N TRP A 76 -1.03 -3.16 4.64
CA TRP A 76 -1.17 -4.08 3.51
C TRP A 76 -0.15 -5.22 3.62
N PHE A 77 -0.45 -6.37 3.02
CA PHE A 77 0.50 -7.48 2.95
C PHE A 77 1.68 -7.09 2.06
N ARG A 78 2.91 -7.26 2.54
CA ARG A 78 4.13 -6.89 1.80
C ARG A 78 4.22 -7.57 0.44
N ASP A 79 3.84 -8.83 0.37
CA ASP A 79 3.87 -9.64 -0.86
C ASP A 79 2.85 -9.17 -1.91
N TYR A 80 1.92 -8.30 -1.52
CA TYR A 80 0.88 -7.73 -2.37
C TYR A 80 1.10 -6.23 -2.64
N VAL A 81 2.32 -5.72 -2.37
CA VAL A 81 2.73 -4.35 -2.67
C VAL A 81 3.87 -4.37 -3.68
N PHE A 82 3.61 -3.83 -4.87
CA PHE A 82 4.57 -3.84 -5.98
C PHE A 82 4.99 -2.42 -6.34
N VAL A 83 6.29 -2.17 -6.41
CA VAL A 83 6.81 -0.88 -6.87
C VAL A 83 6.43 -0.67 -8.32
N ASP A 84 5.82 0.47 -8.61
CA ASP A 84 5.58 0.89 -9.99
C ASP A 84 6.89 1.39 -10.58
N GLU A 85 7.74 0.45 -11.00
CA GLU A 85 8.89 0.76 -11.83
C GLU A 85 8.37 1.14 -13.21
N ALA A 86 8.05 2.43 -13.38
CA ALA A 86 7.90 3.01 -14.70
C ALA A 86 9.13 2.58 -15.51
N LYS A 87 8.92 1.75 -16.54
CA LYS A 87 9.97 1.34 -17.47
C LYS A 87 10.74 2.62 -17.83
N ARG A 88 11.98 2.75 -17.35
CA ARG A 88 12.95 3.68 -17.91
C ARG A 88 13.20 3.17 -19.32
N THR A 89 12.32 3.53 -20.25
CA THR A 89 12.57 3.40 -21.68
C THR A 89 13.71 4.36 -21.96
N LEU A 90 14.92 3.80 -21.99
CA LEU A 90 16.08 4.45 -22.57
C LEU A 90 15.72 4.73 -24.03
N PHE A 91 15.40 5.98 -24.35
CA PHE A 91 15.59 6.46 -25.71
C PHE A 91 17.11 6.55 -25.92
N SER A 92 17.68 5.50 -26.48
CA SER A 92 18.94 5.58 -27.22
C SER A 92 18.59 6.08 -28.62
N GLY A 93 18.82 7.37 -28.86
CA GLY A 93 18.90 7.99 -30.18
C GLY A 93 20.24 8.68 -30.31
#